data_AF-A0A800BZI4-F1
#
_entry.id   AF-A0A800BZI4-F1
#
_cell.length_a   1.000
_cell.length_b   1.000
_cell.length_c   1.000
_cell.angle_alpha   90.00
_cell.angle_beta   90.00
_cell.angle_gamma   90.00
#
_symmetry.space_group_name_H-M   'P 1'
#
loop_
_entity.id
_entity.type
_entity.pdbx_description
1 polymer ?
#
loop_
_entity_poly.entity_id
_entity_poly.type
_entity_poly.pdbx_seq_one_letter_code
_entity_poly.pdbx_strand_id
1 'polypeptide(L)' 'AVKRSQKVTVCYQDISGETHELTVEDRFAVVLQHEIDHLNGILFLDHLSTLKRALYKKKIKKMLAKK' A
#
# COMPACT_ATOMS: atom_id res chain seq x y z
N ALA A 1 -0.02 -2.11 12.56
CA ALA A 1 -1.11 -1.54 11.76
C ALA A 1 -0.62 -0.22 11.18
N VAL A 2 -0.76 -0.01 9.87
CA VAL A 2 -0.47 1.29 9.22
C VAL A 2 -1.69 2.18 9.44
N LYS A 3 -1.50 3.44 9.88
CA LYS A 3 -2.60 4.40 10.02
C LYS A 3 -3.08 4.78 8.61
N ARG A 4 -4.38 4.63 8.35
CA ARG A 4 -5.03 4.93 7.06
C ARG A 4 -6.35 5.65 7.32
N SER A 5 -6.76 6.48 6.37
CA SER A 5 -8.05 7.18 6.45
C SER A 5 -9.18 6.18 6.26
N GLN A 6 -10.25 6.32 7.06
CA GLN A 6 -11.44 5.46 6.93
C GLN A 6 -12.35 5.88 5.78
N LYS A 7 -12.17 7.08 5.23
CA LYS A 7 -12.89 7.60 4.07
C LYS A 7 -11.91 8.32 3.17
N VAL A 8 -11.94 8.02 1.87
CA VAL A 8 -11.12 8.70 0.85
C VAL A 8 -11.93 8.94 -0.41
N THR A 9 -11.62 10.03 -1.09
CA THR A 9 -12.13 10.34 -2.41
C THR A 9 -10.97 10.24 -3.38
N VAL A 10 -11.13 9.47 -4.46
CA VAL A 10 -10.09 9.22 -5.45
C VAL A 10 -10.59 9.55 -6.84
N CYS A 11 -9.71 10.14 -7.65
CA CYS A 11 -9.93 10.32 -9.08
C CYS A 11 -9.11 9.27 -9.83
N TYR A 12 -9.74 8.59 -10.78
CA TYR A 12 -9.08 7.60 -11.63
C TYR A 12 -9.58 7.72 -13.06
N GLN A 13 -8.83 7.16 -14.00
CA GLN A 13 -9.26 7.01 -15.37
C GLN A 13 -9.67 5.55 -15.61
N ASP A 14 -10.77 5.36 -16.33
CA ASP A 14 -11.13 4.04 -16.81
C ASP A 14 -10.28 3.63 -18.02
N ILE A 15 -10.53 2.43 -18.55
CA ILE A 15 -9.82 1.91 -19.72
C ILE A 15 -10.01 2.74 -21.00
N SER A 16 -11.04 3.58 -21.06
CA SER A 16 -11.31 4.49 -22.16
C SER A 16 -10.66 5.87 -21.98
N GLY A 17 -10.10 6.14 -20.79
CA GLY A 17 -9.47 7.41 -20.42
C GLY A 17 -10.44 8.42 -19.81
N GLU A 18 -11.70 8.06 -19.60
CA GLU A 18 -12.68 8.94 -18.94
C GLU A 18 -12.34 9.05 -17.44
N THR A 19 -12.42 10.26 -16.91
CA THR A 19 -12.09 10.54 -15.50
C THR A 19 -13.32 10.35 -14.63
N HIS A 20 -13.16 9.53 -13.59
CA HIS A 20 -14.19 9.22 -12.61
C HIS A 20 -13.74 9.63 -11.22
N GLU A 21 -14.69 10.08 -10.41
CA GLU A 21 -14.48 10.35 -8.99
C GLU A 21 -15.23 9.30 -8.16
N LEU A 22 -14.53 8.69 -7.20
CA LEU A 22 -15.07 7.63 -6.37
C LEU A 22 -14.76 7.92 -4.90
N THR A 23 -15.81 8.00 -4.08
CA THR A 23 -15.69 8.10 -2.63
C THR A 23 -15.94 6.74 -1.99
N VAL A 24 -14.97 6.25 -1.23
CA VAL A 24 -14.99 4.93 -0.59
C VAL A 24 -14.70 5.02 0.90
N GLU A 25 -15.22 4.04 1.64
CA GLU A 25 -15.17 4.00 3.09
C GLU A 25 -14.64 2.64 3.60
N ASP A 26 -14.32 2.61 4.90
CA ASP A 26 -13.91 1.45 5.67
C ASP A 26 -12.76 0.63 5.05
N ARG A 27 -12.97 -0.70 4.91
CA ARG A 27 -11.94 -1.60 4.38
C ARG A 27 -11.60 -1.27 2.93
N PHE A 28 -12.55 -0.80 2.15
CA PHE A 28 -12.30 -0.51 0.75
C PHE A 28 -11.41 0.72 0.60
N ALA A 29 -11.62 1.76 1.42
CA ALA A 29 -10.69 2.88 1.52
C ALA A 29 -9.26 2.44 1.88
N VAL A 30 -9.10 1.49 2.80
CA VAL A 30 -7.78 1.00 3.24
C VAL A 30 -7.06 0.24 2.12
N VAL A 31 -7.76 -0.66 1.43
CA VAL A 31 -7.19 -1.43 0.30
C VAL A 31 -6.81 -0.48 -0.83
N LEU A 32 -7.67 0.47 -1.16
CA LEU A 32 -7.43 1.37 -2.28
C LEU A 32 -6.24 2.29 -2.02
N GLN A 33 -6.07 2.80 -0.79
CA GLN A 33 -4.85 3.49 -0.38
C GLN A 33 -3.60 2.59 -0.46
N HIS A 34 -3.72 1.28 -0.20
CA HIS A 34 -2.59 0.35 -0.26
C HIS A 34 -2.09 0.16 -1.69
N GLU A 35 -3.01 -0.02 -2.63
CA GLU A 35 -2.67 -0.17 -4.04
C GLU A 35 -2.10 1.13 -4.62
N ILE A 36 -2.65 2.30 -4.24
CA ILE A 36 -2.11 3.60 -4.64
C ILE A 36 -0.67 3.80 -4.13
N ASP A 37 -0.37 3.37 -2.90
CA ASP A 37 1.00 3.45 -2.40
C ASP A 37 1.98 2.63 -3.24
N HIS A 38 1.57 1.45 -3.73
CA HIS A 38 2.40 0.66 -4.64
C HIS A 38 2.68 1.39 -5.95
N LEU A 39 1.72 2.14 -6.49
CA LEU A 39 1.94 2.98 -7.68
C LEU A 39 2.98 4.07 -7.43
N ASN A 40 3.08 4.55 -6.19
CA ASN A 40 4.09 5.53 -5.76
C ASN A 40 5.40 4.89 -5.29
N GLY A 41 5.54 3.56 -5.38
CA GLY A 41 6.71 2.83 -4.89
C GLY A 41 6.85 2.80 -3.37
N ILE A 42 5.79 3.17 -2.64
CA ILE A 42 5.75 3.16 -1.18
C ILE A 42 5.27 1.77 -0.73
N LEU A 43 6.13 1.03 -0.05
CA LEU A 43 5.74 -0.26 0.53
C LEU A 43 5.30 -0.07 1.99
N PHE A 44 4.49 -1.02 2.48
CA PHE A 44 4.17 -1.10 3.91
C PHE A 44 5.43 -1.12 4.80
N LEU A 45 6.55 -1.62 4.26
CA LEU A 45 7.85 -1.69 4.92
C LEU A 45 8.44 -0.32 5.22
N ASP A 46 8.08 0.70 4.45
CA ASP A 46 8.55 2.07 4.64
C ASP A 46 7.83 2.77 5.80
N HIS A 47 6.65 2.27 6.18
CA HIS A 47 5.94 2.68 7.39
C HIS A 47 6.42 1.92 8.65
N LEU A 48 7.33 0.95 8.53
CA LEU A 48 7.90 0.26 9.67
C LEU A 48 9.06 1.07 10.28
N SER A 49 9.20 0.99 11.59
CA SER A 49 10.41 1.50 12.26
C SER A 49 11.66 0.80 11.72
N THR A 50 12.79 1.50 11.75
CA THR A 50 14.09 1.03 11.22
C THR A 50 14.45 -0.37 11.72
N LEU A 51 14.19 -0.65 13.01
CA LEU A 51 14.44 -1.96 13.62
C LEU A 51 13.56 -3.07 13.00
N LYS A 52 12.26 -2.83 12.82
CA LYS A 52 11.33 -3.79 12.22
C LYS A 52 11.67 -4.04 10.75
N ARG A 53 12.06 -3.00 10.01
CA ARG A 53 12.52 -3.11 8.61
C ARG A 53 13.77 -3.97 8.50
N ALA A 54 14.74 -3.80 9.40
CA ALA A 54 15.97 -4.61 9.43
C ALA A 54 15.69 -6.11 9.72
N LEU A 55 14.83 -6.41 10.69
CA LEU A 55 14.41 -7.78 10.99
C LEU A 55 13.69 -8.44 9.80
N TYR A 56 12.82 -7.70 9.13
CA TYR A 56 12.11 -8.18 7.95
C TYR A 56 13.08 -8.50 6.80
N LYS A 57 14.02 -7.59 6.50
CA LYS A 57 15.08 -7.82 5.50
C LYS A 57 15.90 -9.07 5.82
N LYS A 58 16.28 -9.28 7.09
CA LYS A 58 17.01 -10.47 7.53
C LYS A 58 16.20 -11.76 7.32
N LYS A 59 14.89 -11.72 7.58
CA LYS A 59 13.98 -12.85 7.35
C LYS A 59 13.84 -13.19 5.86
N ILE A 60 13.61 -12.17 5.02
CA ILE A 60 13.53 -12.32 3.56
C ILE A 60 14.82 -12.92 2.99
N LYS A 61 15.99 -12.38 3.39
CA LYS A 61 17.30 -12.90 2.95
C LYS A 61 17.48 -14.38 3.30
N LYS A 62 17.04 -14.80 4.49
CA LYS A 62 17.09 -16.21 4.93
C LYS A 62 16.13 -17.11 4.16
N MET A 63 14.95 -16.61 3.75
CA MET A 63 14.02 -17.37 2.91
C MET A 63 14.56 -17.54 1.48
N LEU A 64 15.14 -16.48 0.91
CA LEU A 64 15.74 -16.52 -0.43
C LEU A 64 16.96 -17.44 -0.50
N ALA A 65 17.80 -17.46 0.55
CA ALA A 65 18.98 -18.33 0.62
C ALA A 65 18.66 -19.82 0.91
N LYS A 66 17.40 -20.15 1.21
CA LYS A 66 16.93 -21.53 1.43
C LYS A 66 16.30 -22.15 0.18
N LYS A 67 16.27 -21.40 -0.92
CA LYS A 67 15.76 -21.81 -2.22
C LYS A 67 16.93 -22.12 -3.13
#